data_AF-A0A971B6D7-F1
#
_entry.id   AF-A0A971B6D7-F1
#
_cell.length_a   1.000
_cell.length_b   1.000
_cell.length_c   1.000
_cell.angle_alpha   90.00
_cell.angle_beta   90.00
_cell.angle_gamma   90.00
#
_symmetry.space_group_name_H-M   'P 1'
#
loop_
_entity.id
_entity.type
_entity.pdbx_description
1 polymer ?
#
loop_
_entity_poly.entity_id
_entity_poly.type
_entity_poly.pdbx_seq_one_letter_code
_entity_poly.pdbx_strand_id
1 'polypeptide(L)'
;MGRLAKVTSIDVIEHFAAAMTCFGEDAKTSIEGIDMEVRRALNWIQREQKDYWTQRIRRGWDEVNIARKELERKLMFYPGDDRPSAHDERLALEAAKRRLQLAQEKVEAVKRWSHRVQREVNEYIGAIQPLKAWLEFELPKALTDLGRMARALEDYVALESSAEPVFPDELSGLIGFGPATAAQGEETTSSSQPEVQAKAEDSPSSEALEPQAASTNGIEPPTARSIETESAPEQQEKADG
;
A
#
# COMPACT_ATOMS: atom_id res chain seq x y z
N MET A 1 30.03 -2.27 -50.36
CA MET A 1 30.13 -1.04 -49.55
C MET A 1 29.50 -1.31 -48.20
N GLY A 2 30.31 -1.63 -47.19
CA GLY A 2 29.82 -1.80 -45.81
C GLY A 2 29.66 -0.43 -45.18
N ARG A 3 28.44 -0.10 -44.75
CA ARG A 3 28.16 1.14 -44.03
C ARG A 3 28.47 0.87 -42.56
N LEU A 4 29.48 1.53 -42.00
CA LEU A 4 29.84 1.45 -40.58
C LEU A 4 28.65 1.95 -39.74
N ALA A 5 28.15 1.13 -38.82
CA ALA A 5 27.03 1.47 -37.97
C ALA A 5 27.56 2.21 -36.72
N LYS A 6 27.10 3.44 -36.49
CA LYS A 6 27.56 4.27 -35.36
C LYS A 6 26.82 3.88 -34.07
N VAL A 7 27.30 2.87 -33.36
CA VAL A 7 26.73 2.44 -32.08
C VAL A 7 27.00 3.53 -31.04
N THR A 8 25.97 4.24 -30.61
CA THR A 8 26.16 5.48 -29.81
C THR A 8 26.02 5.26 -28.30
N SER A 9 25.32 4.20 -27.85
CA SER A 9 25.20 3.90 -26.41
C SER A 9 24.73 2.45 -26.17
N ILE A 10 25.65 1.56 -25.80
CA ILE A 10 25.33 0.20 -25.33
C ILE A 10 24.79 0.28 -23.90
N ASP A 11 25.35 1.16 -23.08
CA ASP A 11 24.98 1.40 -21.68
C ASP A 11 23.48 1.64 -21.50
N VAL A 12 22.80 2.27 -22.45
CA VAL A 12 21.35 2.55 -22.39
C VAL A 12 20.53 1.26 -22.30
N ILE A 13 20.96 0.19 -22.97
CA ILE A 13 20.26 -1.11 -22.95
C ILE A 13 20.43 -1.76 -21.58
N GLU A 14 21.62 -1.68 -20.99
CA GLU A 14 21.88 -2.20 -19.64
C GLU A 14 21.09 -1.43 -18.57
N HIS A 15 21.08 -0.09 -18.65
CA HIS A 15 20.30 0.75 -17.74
C HIS A 15 18.80 0.47 -17.87
N PHE A 16 18.30 0.27 -19.09
CA PHE A 16 16.90 -0.09 -19.31
C PHE A 16 16.57 -1.50 -18.78
N ALA A 17 17.47 -2.48 -18.94
CA ALA A 17 17.31 -3.81 -18.37
C ALA A 17 17.28 -3.79 -16.83
N ALA A 18 18.16 -2.98 -16.21
CA ALA A 18 18.16 -2.77 -14.77
C ALA A 18 16.86 -2.11 -14.30
N ALA A 19 16.43 -1.02 -14.95
CA ALA A 19 15.18 -0.33 -14.64
C ALA A 19 13.95 -1.25 -14.79
N MET A 20 13.92 -2.10 -15.82
CA MET A 20 12.84 -3.05 -16.05
C MET A 20 12.82 -4.17 -15.00
N THR A 21 13.98 -4.57 -14.49
CA THR A 21 14.08 -5.52 -13.37
C THR A 21 13.51 -4.92 -12.08
N CYS A 22 13.94 -3.71 -11.71
CA CYS A 22 13.42 -3.01 -10.53
C CYS A 22 11.91 -2.78 -10.65
N PHE A 23 11.42 -2.32 -11.81
CA PHE A 23 9.99 -2.17 -12.06
C PHE A 23 9.24 -3.49 -11.86
N GLY A 24 9.78 -4.60 -12.35
CA GLY A 24 9.17 -5.92 -12.21
C GLY A 24 9.03 -6.36 -10.76
N GLU A 25 10.06 -6.11 -9.94
CA GLU A 25 10.05 -6.40 -8.50
C GLU A 25 9.06 -5.50 -7.76
N ASP A 26 9.13 -4.19 -7.97
CA ASP A 26 8.25 -3.19 -7.35
C ASP A 26 6.77 -3.45 -7.69
N ALA A 27 6.48 -3.74 -8.97
CA ALA A 27 5.14 -4.05 -9.42
C ALA A 27 4.60 -5.33 -8.77
N LYS A 28 5.41 -6.39 -8.68
CA LYS A 28 5.01 -7.65 -8.01
C LYS A 28 4.71 -7.42 -6.54
N THR A 29 5.61 -6.76 -5.81
CA THR A 29 5.43 -6.46 -4.38
C THR A 29 4.21 -5.57 -4.13
N SER A 30 3.99 -4.55 -4.96
CA SER A 30 2.82 -3.67 -4.86
C SER A 30 1.51 -4.43 -5.08
N ILE A 31 1.46 -5.27 -6.12
CA ILE A 31 0.30 -6.10 -6.43
C ILE A 31 -0.01 -7.10 -5.31
N GLU A 32 1.01 -7.74 -4.74
CA GLU A 32 0.85 -8.64 -3.59
C GLU A 32 0.32 -7.92 -2.35
N GLY A 33 0.81 -6.70 -2.10
CA GLY A 33 0.32 -5.83 -1.03
C GLY A 33 -1.18 -5.53 -1.18
N ILE A 34 -1.60 -5.08 -2.37
CA ILE A 34 -3.00 -4.80 -2.66
C ILE A 34 -3.84 -6.08 -2.51
N ASP A 35 -3.37 -7.22 -3.01
CA ASP A 35 -4.07 -8.50 -2.87
C ASP A 35 -4.28 -8.90 -1.40
N MET A 36 -3.28 -8.68 -0.54
CA MET A 36 -3.40 -8.94 0.91
C MET A 36 -4.43 -8.02 1.55
N GLU A 37 -4.42 -6.73 1.22
CA GLU A 37 -5.39 -5.75 1.72
C GLU A 37 -6.81 -6.08 1.28
N VAL A 38 -7.00 -6.42 0.00
CA VAL A 38 -8.30 -6.83 -0.56
C VAL A 38 -8.82 -8.08 0.14
N ARG A 39 -7.98 -9.10 0.33
CA ARG A 39 -8.35 -10.33 1.05
C ARG A 39 -8.71 -10.04 2.50
N ARG A 40 -7.96 -9.16 3.17
CA ARG A 40 -8.23 -8.75 4.55
C ARG A 40 -9.57 -8.02 4.67
N ALA A 41 -9.82 -7.05 3.80
CA ALA A 41 -11.08 -6.31 3.77
C ALA A 41 -12.28 -7.24 3.52
N LEU A 42 -12.13 -8.18 2.57
CA LEU A 42 -13.16 -9.17 2.27
C LEU A 42 -13.42 -10.10 3.46
N ASN A 43 -12.38 -10.59 4.13
CA ASN A 43 -12.51 -11.40 5.34
C ASN A 43 -13.25 -10.63 6.45
N TRP A 44 -12.85 -9.38 6.70
CA TRP A 44 -13.47 -8.54 7.71
C TRP A 44 -14.97 -8.36 7.47
N ILE A 45 -15.41 -8.09 6.24
CA ILE A 45 -16.83 -7.91 5.91
C ILE A 45 -17.59 -9.24 5.98
N GLN A 46 -17.04 -10.31 5.40
CA GLN A 46 -17.77 -11.56 5.22
C GLN A 46 -17.84 -12.42 6.49
N ARG A 47 -16.78 -12.38 7.30
CA ARG A 47 -16.63 -13.20 8.51
C ARG A 47 -16.82 -12.35 9.75
N GLU A 48 -15.88 -11.44 10.02
CA GLU A 48 -15.84 -10.73 11.30
C GLU A 48 -17.10 -9.88 11.54
N GLN A 49 -17.50 -9.07 10.57
CA GLN A 49 -18.70 -8.23 10.70
C GLN A 49 -19.97 -9.08 10.78
N LYS A 50 -20.09 -10.11 9.94
CA LYS A 50 -21.25 -11.00 9.96
C LYS A 50 -21.40 -11.66 11.33
N ASP A 51 -20.32 -12.19 11.88
CA ASP A 51 -20.32 -12.88 13.18
C ASP A 51 -20.60 -11.89 14.32
N TYR A 52 -19.97 -10.72 14.29
CA TYR A 52 -20.20 -9.65 15.26
C TYR A 52 -21.68 -9.25 15.32
N TRP A 53 -22.29 -8.90 14.18
CA TRP A 53 -23.68 -8.45 14.16
C TRP A 53 -24.67 -9.56 14.49
N THR A 54 -24.39 -10.81 14.09
CA THR A 54 -25.20 -11.98 14.49
C THR A 54 -25.15 -12.18 16.01
N GLN A 55 -23.97 -12.06 16.62
CA GLN A 55 -23.82 -12.14 18.07
C GLN A 55 -24.51 -10.95 18.78
N ARG A 56 -24.43 -9.74 18.22
CA ARG A 56 -25.14 -8.56 18.74
C ARG A 56 -26.66 -8.73 18.70
N ILE A 57 -27.22 -9.38 17.68
CA ILE A 57 -28.65 -9.72 17.64
C ILE A 57 -29.00 -10.66 18.79
N ARG A 58 -28.23 -11.73 19.00
CA ARG A 58 -28.48 -12.68 20.10
C ARG A 58 -28.46 -11.97 21.46
N ARG A 59 -27.43 -11.16 21.72
CA ARG A 59 -27.34 -10.36 22.96
C ARG A 59 -28.50 -9.35 23.07
N GLY A 60 -28.89 -8.73 21.96
CA GLY A 60 -30.03 -7.80 21.93
C GLY A 60 -31.35 -8.46 22.31
N TRP A 61 -31.59 -9.72 21.92
CA TRP A 61 -32.75 -10.48 22.38
C TRP A 61 -32.71 -10.74 23.89
N ASP A 62 -31.55 -11.10 24.42
CA ASP A 62 -31.36 -11.31 25.85
C ASP A 62 -31.60 -10.01 26.64
N GLU A 63 -31.05 -8.87 26.17
CA GLU A 63 -31.26 -7.54 26.76
C GLU A 63 -32.75 -7.15 26.77
N VAL A 64 -33.48 -7.39 25.67
CA VAL A 64 -34.93 -7.12 25.60
C VAL A 64 -35.70 -8.01 26.58
N ASN A 65 -35.33 -9.29 26.70
CA ASN A 65 -35.97 -10.21 27.63
C ASN A 65 -35.72 -9.83 29.09
N ILE A 66 -34.50 -9.37 29.42
CA ILE A 66 -34.15 -8.88 30.77
C ILE A 66 -34.97 -7.62 31.09
N ALA A 67 -34.94 -6.60 30.23
CA ALA A 67 -35.68 -5.36 30.43
C ALA A 67 -37.20 -5.60 30.56
N ARG A 68 -37.74 -6.55 29.79
CA ARG A 68 -39.15 -6.96 29.90
C ARG A 68 -39.45 -7.58 31.26
N LYS A 69 -38.62 -8.51 31.73
CA LYS A 69 -38.78 -9.13 33.06
C LYS A 69 -38.66 -8.13 34.19
N GLU A 70 -37.76 -7.15 34.07
CA GLU A 70 -37.61 -6.08 35.06
C GLU A 70 -38.85 -5.19 35.14
N LEU A 71 -39.42 -4.83 33.99
CA LEU A 71 -40.68 -4.11 33.90
C LEU A 71 -41.82 -4.92 34.54
N GLU A 72 -41.97 -6.20 34.17
CA GLU A 72 -42.98 -7.09 34.75
C GLU A 72 -42.80 -7.24 36.27
N ARG A 73 -41.56 -7.41 36.75
CA ARG A 73 -41.23 -7.50 38.18
C ARG A 73 -41.65 -6.23 38.93
N LYS A 74 -41.32 -5.05 38.42
CA LYS A 74 -41.70 -3.77 39.06
C LYS A 74 -43.20 -3.56 39.06
N LEU A 75 -43.89 -4.04 38.02
CA LEU A 75 -45.36 -3.98 37.93
C LEU A 75 -46.04 -4.97 38.89
N MET A 76 -45.45 -6.12 39.20
CA MET A 76 -46.00 -7.16 40.09
C MET A 76 -45.74 -6.92 41.58
N PHE A 77 -44.62 -6.29 41.96
CA PHE A 77 -44.18 -6.16 43.37
C PHE A 77 -45.02 -5.20 44.23
N TYR A 78 -45.97 -4.45 43.66
CA TYR A 78 -46.76 -3.44 44.40
C TYR A 78 -48.28 -3.60 44.17
N PRO A 79 -48.97 -4.43 44.97
CA PRO A 79 -50.43 -4.61 44.93
C PRO A 79 -51.21 -3.57 45.78
N GLY A 80 -50.68 -2.35 45.97
CA GLY A 80 -51.33 -1.26 46.72
C GLY A 80 -51.47 0.04 45.90
N ASP A 81 -52.19 1.03 46.45
CA ASP A 81 -52.58 2.30 45.80
C ASP A 81 -51.37 3.21 45.43
N ASP A 82 -50.19 2.94 45.99
CA ASP A 82 -48.97 3.72 45.76
C ASP A 82 -48.03 3.00 44.78
N ARG A 83 -48.43 2.96 43.50
CA ARG A 83 -47.65 2.30 42.43
C ARG A 83 -46.60 3.26 41.87
N PRO A 84 -45.29 2.98 42.03
CA PRO A 84 -44.25 3.85 41.47
C PRO A 84 -44.31 3.87 39.93
N SER A 85 -44.02 5.02 39.34
CA SER A 85 -43.98 5.19 37.88
C SER A 85 -42.94 4.24 37.27
N ALA A 86 -43.39 3.24 36.51
CA ALA A 86 -42.53 2.32 35.76
C ALA A 86 -42.00 2.95 34.44
N HIS A 87 -41.81 4.26 34.44
CA HIS A 87 -41.42 5.04 33.27
C HIS A 87 -40.02 4.67 32.80
N ASP A 88 -39.06 4.55 33.72
CA ASP A 88 -37.66 4.28 33.39
C ASP A 88 -37.46 2.86 32.82
N GLU A 89 -38.18 1.87 33.33
CA GLU A 89 -38.14 0.50 32.83
C GLU A 89 -38.79 0.37 31.45
N ARG A 90 -39.85 1.15 31.19
CA ARG A 90 -40.44 1.24 29.84
C ARG A 90 -39.46 1.87 28.87
N LEU A 91 -38.80 2.95 29.26
CA LEU A 91 -37.78 3.60 28.45
C LEU A 91 -36.58 2.66 28.20
N ALA A 92 -36.16 1.90 29.21
CA ALA A 92 -35.10 0.89 29.07
C ALA A 92 -35.49 -0.23 28.09
N LEU A 93 -36.73 -0.73 28.16
CA LEU A 93 -37.25 -1.71 27.21
C LEU A 93 -37.28 -1.16 25.78
N GLU A 94 -37.74 0.08 25.59
CA GLU A 94 -37.72 0.73 24.28
C GLU A 94 -36.30 0.90 23.75
N ALA A 95 -35.36 1.33 24.59
CA ALA A 95 -33.95 1.46 24.21
C ALA A 95 -33.35 0.12 23.79
N ALA A 96 -33.62 -0.97 24.53
CA ALA A 96 -33.16 -2.31 24.18
C ALA A 96 -33.75 -2.78 22.83
N LYS A 97 -35.05 -2.52 22.59
CA LYS A 97 -35.70 -2.82 21.30
C LYS A 97 -35.08 -2.03 20.14
N ARG A 98 -34.80 -0.73 20.32
CA ARG A 98 -34.14 0.11 19.32
C ARG A 98 -32.74 -0.43 18.98
N ARG A 99 -31.96 -0.83 19.99
CA ARG A 99 -30.63 -1.45 19.77
C ARG A 99 -30.73 -2.76 19.00
N LEU A 100 -31.70 -3.60 19.30
CA LEU A 100 -31.95 -4.85 18.58
C LEU A 100 -32.32 -4.58 17.11
N GLN A 101 -33.21 -3.62 16.87
CA GLN A 101 -33.59 -3.22 15.51
C GLN A 101 -32.38 -2.72 14.70
N LEU A 102 -31.56 -1.84 15.29
CA LEU A 102 -30.33 -1.37 14.64
C LEU A 102 -29.40 -2.54 14.29
N ALA A 103 -29.23 -3.52 15.19
CA ALA A 103 -28.41 -4.70 14.91
C ALA A 103 -28.97 -5.53 13.72
N GLN A 104 -30.28 -5.69 13.64
CA GLN A 104 -30.95 -6.38 12.51
C GLN A 104 -30.73 -5.63 11.19
N GLU A 105 -30.90 -4.31 11.18
CA GLU A 105 -30.65 -3.47 10.00
C GLU A 105 -29.19 -3.57 9.54
N LYS A 106 -28.25 -3.63 10.49
CA LYS A 106 -26.82 -3.78 10.20
C LYS A 106 -26.47 -5.14 9.61
N VAL A 107 -27.10 -6.23 10.04
CA VAL A 107 -26.92 -7.56 9.41
C VAL A 107 -27.33 -7.52 7.94
N GLU A 108 -28.49 -6.93 7.63
CA GLU A 108 -28.95 -6.79 6.24
C GLU A 108 -28.00 -5.89 5.43
N ALA A 109 -27.48 -4.82 6.03
CA ALA A 109 -26.47 -3.98 5.40
C ALA A 109 -25.18 -4.76 5.10
N VAL A 110 -24.65 -5.51 6.07
CA VAL A 110 -23.44 -6.34 5.89
C VAL A 110 -23.65 -7.39 4.81
N LYS A 111 -24.84 -8.01 4.74
CA LYS A 111 -25.19 -8.94 3.67
C LYS A 111 -25.14 -8.25 2.30
N ARG A 112 -25.73 -7.07 2.14
CA ARG A 112 -25.67 -6.30 0.89
C ARG A 112 -24.24 -5.93 0.51
N TRP A 113 -23.46 -5.42 1.46
CA TRP A 113 -22.06 -5.03 1.24
C TRP A 113 -21.17 -6.21 0.91
N SER A 114 -21.38 -7.37 1.53
CA SER A 114 -20.66 -8.61 1.23
C SER A 114 -20.79 -9.00 -0.26
N HIS A 115 -22.01 -8.99 -0.81
CA HIS A 115 -22.23 -9.29 -2.22
C HIS A 115 -21.63 -8.23 -3.15
N ARG A 116 -21.77 -6.94 -2.79
CA ARG A 116 -21.23 -5.84 -3.57
C ARG A 116 -19.71 -5.93 -3.64
N VAL A 117 -19.04 -6.03 -2.50
CA VAL A 117 -17.57 -6.13 -2.42
C VAL A 117 -17.06 -7.37 -3.14
N GLN A 118 -17.73 -8.53 -3.03
CA GLN A 118 -17.31 -9.71 -3.79
C GLN A 118 -17.32 -9.47 -5.31
N ARG A 119 -18.30 -8.72 -5.82
CA ARG A 119 -18.36 -8.36 -7.24
C ARG A 119 -17.19 -7.46 -7.64
N GLU A 120 -16.97 -6.38 -6.88
CA GLU A 120 -15.87 -5.43 -7.15
C GLU A 120 -14.51 -6.14 -7.07
N VAL A 121 -14.33 -7.06 -6.13
CA VAL A 121 -13.10 -7.86 -6.01
C VAL A 121 -12.90 -8.78 -7.21
N ASN A 122 -13.97 -9.41 -7.71
CA ASN A 122 -13.87 -10.24 -8.92
C ASN A 122 -13.49 -9.39 -10.15
N GLU A 123 -14.03 -8.18 -10.25
CA GLU A 123 -13.68 -7.23 -11.32
C GLU A 123 -12.23 -6.78 -11.22
N TYR A 124 -11.76 -6.43 -10.01
CA TYR A 124 -10.35 -6.13 -9.74
C TYR A 124 -9.43 -7.29 -10.11
N ILE A 125 -9.76 -8.52 -9.69
CA ILE A 125 -8.97 -9.71 -10.01
C ILE A 125 -8.86 -9.86 -11.53
N GLY A 126 -9.97 -9.71 -12.25
CA GLY A 126 -10.00 -9.77 -13.72
C GLY A 126 -9.17 -8.67 -14.37
N ALA A 127 -9.24 -7.44 -13.87
CA ALA A 127 -8.49 -6.29 -14.40
C ALA A 127 -6.98 -6.43 -14.19
N ILE A 128 -6.53 -7.05 -13.09
CA ILE A 128 -5.11 -7.18 -12.76
C ILE A 128 -4.44 -8.45 -13.32
N GLN A 129 -5.23 -9.46 -13.74
CA GLN A 129 -4.68 -10.70 -14.31
C GLN A 129 -3.72 -10.47 -15.50
N PRO A 130 -4.03 -9.61 -16.50
CA PRO A 130 -3.14 -9.42 -17.64
C PRO A 130 -1.78 -8.85 -17.23
N LEU A 131 -1.77 -7.91 -16.27
CA LEU A 131 -0.53 -7.33 -15.76
C LEU A 131 0.31 -8.36 -15.00
N LYS A 132 -0.32 -9.18 -14.15
CA LYS A 132 0.34 -10.29 -13.47
C LYS A 132 0.97 -11.27 -14.46
N ALA A 133 0.20 -11.69 -15.46
CA ALA A 133 0.70 -12.59 -16.50
C ALA A 133 1.87 -11.98 -17.28
N TRP A 134 1.81 -10.69 -17.61
CA TRP A 134 2.91 -10.00 -18.28
C TRP A 134 4.19 -9.98 -17.43
N LEU A 135 4.06 -9.68 -16.12
CA LEU A 135 5.18 -9.67 -15.16
C LEU A 135 5.79 -11.07 -14.92
N GLU A 136 5.02 -12.13 -15.12
CA GLU A 136 5.46 -13.52 -14.95
C GLU A 136 6.12 -14.08 -16.22
N PHE A 137 5.56 -13.82 -17.40
CA PHE A 137 5.97 -14.49 -18.64
C PHE A 137 6.73 -13.58 -19.61
N GLU A 138 6.23 -12.36 -19.83
CA GLU A 138 6.80 -11.46 -20.84
C GLU A 138 8.01 -10.68 -20.31
N LEU A 139 8.01 -10.33 -19.02
CA LEU A 139 9.12 -9.61 -18.40
C LEU A 139 10.46 -10.39 -18.48
N PRO A 140 10.55 -11.68 -18.08
CA PRO A 140 11.80 -12.43 -18.21
C PRO A 140 12.26 -12.57 -19.66
N LYS A 141 11.31 -12.76 -20.59
CA LYS A 141 11.61 -12.86 -22.02
C LYS A 141 12.19 -11.56 -22.56
N ALA A 142 11.57 -10.42 -22.23
CA ALA A 142 12.08 -9.11 -22.59
C ALA A 142 13.50 -8.90 -22.06
N LEU A 143 13.78 -9.24 -20.79
CA LEU A 143 15.12 -9.17 -20.22
C LEU A 143 16.13 -10.05 -20.98
N THR A 144 15.75 -11.26 -21.40
CA THR A 144 16.64 -12.11 -22.21
C THR A 144 16.92 -11.53 -23.59
N ASP A 145 15.92 -10.90 -24.21
CA ASP A 145 16.06 -10.28 -25.53
C ASP A 145 16.96 -9.04 -25.45
N LEU A 146 16.79 -8.19 -24.42
CA LEU A 146 17.69 -7.07 -24.14
C LEU A 146 19.13 -7.56 -23.91
N GLY A 147 19.31 -8.64 -23.14
CA GLY A 147 20.63 -9.21 -22.89
C GLY A 147 21.29 -9.77 -24.15
N ARG A 148 20.52 -10.33 -25.09
CA ARG A 148 21.04 -10.73 -26.41
C ARG A 148 21.41 -9.53 -27.28
N MET A 149 20.61 -8.47 -27.25
CA MET A 149 20.89 -7.23 -27.99
C MET A 149 22.16 -6.55 -27.49
N ALA A 150 22.35 -6.44 -26.17
CA ALA A 150 23.56 -5.87 -25.58
C ALA A 150 24.81 -6.64 -26.03
N ARG A 151 24.82 -7.96 -25.87
CA ARG A 151 25.94 -8.83 -26.30
C ARG A 151 26.26 -8.72 -27.79
N ALA A 152 25.24 -8.68 -28.64
CA ALA A 152 25.45 -8.56 -30.09
C ALA A 152 26.12 -7.23 -30.46
N LEU A 153 25.83 -6.15 -29.73
CA LEU A 153 26.48 -4.84 -29.93
C LEU A 153 27.90 -4.82 -29.36
N GLU A 154 28.12 -5.44 -28.20
CA GLU A 154 29.47 -5.62 -27.63
C GLU A 154 30.38 -6.39 -28.60
N ASP A 155 29.90 -7.51 -29.15
CA ASP A 155 30.62 -8.31 -30.15
C ASP A 155 30.94 -7.48 -31.41
N TYR A 156 30.00 -6.64 -31.86
CA TYR A 156 30.21 -5.78 -33.03
C TYR A 156 31.33 -4.75 -32.79
N VAL A 157 31.33 -4.09 -31.63
CA VAL A 157 32.37 -3.12 -31.25
C VAL A 157 33.73 -3.82 -31.04
N ALA A 158 33.73 -5.04 -30.49
CA ALA A 158 34.95 -5.84 -30.36
C ALA A 158 35.55 -6.22 -31.73
N LEU A 159 34.73 -6.50 -32.74
CA LEU A 159 35.20 -6.76 -34.10
C LEU A 159 35.77 -5.49 -34.77
N GLU A 160 35.16 -4.33 -34.57
CA GLU A 160 35.64 -3.06 -35.15
C GLU A 160 36.99 -2.64 -34.54
N SER A 161 37.16 -2.79 -33.23
CA SER A 161 38.43 -2.51 -32.55
C SER A 161 39.56 -3.50 -32.90
N SER A 162 39.23 -4.77 -33.20
CA SER A 162 40.20 -5.78 -33.67
C SER A 162 40.61 -5.60 -35.14
N ALA A 163 39.77 -4.95 -35.95
CA ALA A 163 40.01 -4.71 -37.38
C ALA A 163 40.91 -3.49 -37.65
N GLU A 164 41.36 -2.76 -36.63
CA GLU A 164 42.31 -1.66 -36.82
C GLU A 164 43.65 -2.23 -37.31
N PRO A 165 44.11 -1.90 -38.53
CA PRO A 165 45.37 -2.38 -39.03
C PRO A 165 46.47 -1.81 -38.15
N VAL A 166 47.16 -2.69 -37.42
CA VAL A 166 48.48 -2.39 -36.85
C VAL A 166 49.38 -2.08 -38.03
N PHE A 167 49.44 -0.81 -38.42
CA PHE A 167 50.49 -0.34 -39.31
C PHE A 167 51.80 -0.56 -38.56
N PRO A 168 52.74 -1.35 -39.11
CA PRO A 168 54.06 -1.45 -38.53
C PRO A 168 54.63 -0.02 -38.43
N ASP A 169 55.11 0.33 -37.25
CA ASP A 169 55.74 1.63 -36.89
C ASP A 169 56.84 2.05 -37.91
N GLU A 170 57.32 1.11 -38.71
CA GLU A 170 58.31 1.29 -39.77
C GLU A 170 57.85 2.17 -40.96
N LEU A 171 56.54 2.38 -41.18
CA LEU A 171 56.04 3.22 -42.28
C LEU A 171 55.71 4.66 -41.88
N SER A 172 55.68 4.98 -40.58
CA SER A 172 55.44 6.34 -40.08
C SER A 172 56.61 7.29 -40.45
N GLY A 173 57.82 6.74 -40.64
CA GLY A 173 59.00 7.48 -41.09
C GLY A 173 59.02 7.84 -42.59
N LEU A 174 58.11 7.30 -43.41
CA LEU A 174 58.13 7.50 -44.87
C LEU A 174 57.19 8.63 -45.34
N ILE A 175 56.25 9.06 -44.49
CA ILE A 175 55.34 10.19 -44.76
C ILE A 175 55.88 11.40 -44.00
N GLY A 176 56.73 12.16 -44.66
CA GLY A 176 57.54 13.23 -44.06
C GLY A 176 56.75 14.36 -43.38
N PHE A 177 56.45 14.18 -42.10
CA PHE A 177 56.41 15.30 -41.15
C PHE A 177 57.78 15.37 -40.47
N GLY A 178 58.61 16.29 -40.95
CA GLY A 178 59.96 16.52 -40.45
C GLY A 178 59.97 16.93 -38.96
N PRO A 179 61.04 16.62 -38.23
CA PRO A 179 61.14 16.98 -36.82
C PRO A 179 61.46 18.46 -36.70
N ALA A 180 60.52 19.25 -36.18
CA ALA A 180 60.83 20.55 -35.60
C ALA A 180 61.30 20.33 -34.15
N THR A 181 62.60 20.08 -34.00
CA THR A 181 63.32 20.18 -32.74
C THR A 181 63.45 21.65 -32.34
N ALA A 182 62.96 22.02 -31.15
CA ALA A 182 63.77 22.65 -30.10
C ALA A 182 62.91 23.19 -28.93
N ALA A 183 63.38 22.81 -27.73
CA ALA A 183 63.35 23.54 -26.45
C ALA A 183 61.97 23.72 -25.76
N GLN A 184 61.66 23.02 -24.66
CA GLN A 184 62.25 22.93 -23.29
C GLN A 184 61.42 23.71 -22.27
N GLY A 185 61.18 23.09 -21.10
CA GLY A 185 60.56 23.65 -19.88
C GLY A 185 59.16 23.06 -19.64
N GLU A 186 59.00 21.97 -18.89
CA GLU A 186 58.79 21.96 -17.41
C GLU A 186 57.58 22.81 -17.00
N GLU A 187 56.62 22.41 -16.18
CA GLU A 187 56.35 21.23 -15.37
C GLU A 187 54.90 21.44 -14.82
N THR A 188 54.25 20.36 -14.39
CA THR A 188 53.28 20.31 -13.28
C THR A 188 51.88 20.96 -13.37
N THR A 189 50.91 20.05 -13.36
CA THR A 189 49.81 19.92 -12.37
C THR A 189 48.60 20.85 -12.44
N SER A 190 47.45 20.16 -12.49
CA SER A 190 46.18 20.46 -11.83
C SER A 190 45.22 21.44 -12.47
N SER A 191 44.04 20.89 -12.72
CA SER A 191 42.72 21.45 -12.37
C SER A 191 42.46 22.91 -12.71
N SER A 192 41.45 23.11 -13.55
CA SER A 192 40.17 23.75 -13.19
C SER A 192 39.60 24.51 -14.38
N GLN A 193 38.29 24.37 -14.59
CA GLN A 193 37.44 25.19 -15.47
C GLN A 193 37.66 26.71 -15.26
N PRO A 194 37.29 27.54 -16.26
CA PRO A 194 35.99 28.25 -16.18
C PRO A 194 35.21 28.15 -17.52
N GLU A 195 33.91 27.86 -17.51
CA GLU A 195 32.80 28.81 -17.34
C GLU A 195 32.38 29.50 -18.66
N VAL A 196 31.27 29.03 -19.26
CA VAL A 196 30.38 29.85 -20.10
C VAL A 196 28.93 29.47 -19.80
N GLN A 197 28.37 30.17 -18.82
CA GLN A 197 27.08 30.87 -18.86
C GLN A 197 25.92 30.19 -19.61
N ALA A 198 25.05 29.52 -18.85
CA ALA A 198 23.64 29.40 -19.17
C ALA A 198 22.87 30.50 -18.42
N LYS A 199 22.30 31.43 -19.17
CA LYS A 199 21.36 32.45 -18.69
C LYS A 199 19.99 31.79 -18.53
N ALA A 200 19.42 32.01 -17.35
CA ALA A 200 18.14 31.51 -16.89
C ALA A 200 16.96 31.90 -17.79
N GLU A 201 16.05 30.97 -17.98
CA GLU A 201 14.64 31.26 -18.20
C GLU A 201 13.82 30.70 -17.04
N ASP A 202 12.83 31.52 -16.72
CA ASP A 202 12.08 31.67 -15.49
C ASP A 202 11.05 30.55 -15.30
N SER A 203 10.98 30.03 -14.08
CA SER A 203 9.85 29.23 -13.60
C SER A 203 8.85 30.16 -12.92
N PRO A 204 7.53 29.97 -13.07
CA PRO A 204 6.63 30.40 -12.02
C PRO A 204 6.54 29.31 -10.94
N SER A 205 7.00 29.70 -9.75
CA SER A 205 6.75 29.11 -8.43
C SER A 205 5.30 28.62 -8.29
N SER A 206 5.05 27.41 -7.80
CA SER A 206 5.03 27.04 -6.38
C SER A 206 4.37 28.11 -5.51
N GLU A 207 3.05 28.02 -5.41
CA GLU A 207 2.28 28.65 -4.34
C GLU A 207 1.63 27.54 -3.52
N ALA A 208 1.84 27.65 -2.21
CA ALA A 208 1.47 26.69 -1.19
C ALA A 208 -0.05 26.60 -1.02
N LEU A 209 -0.56 25.38 -0.81
CA LEU A 209 -1.79 25.18 -0.04
C LEU A 209 -1.69 23.95 0.86
N GLU A 210 -2.00 24.23 2.12
CA GLU A 210 -2.12 23.42 3.33
C GLU A 210 -2.60 21.96 3.21
N PRO A 211 -2.20 21.09 4.16
CA PRO A 211 -2.84 19.80 4.35
C PRO A 211 -4.16 19.98 5.12
N GLN A 212 -5.30 19.82 4.45
CA GLN A 212 -6.57 19.70 5.15
C GLN A 212 -6.66 18.37 5.90
N ALA A 213 -6.79 18.52 7.21
CA ALA A 213 -7.16 17.50 8.17
C ALA A 213 -8.60 17.00 7.98
N ALA A 214 -8.79 15.78 8.47
CA ALA A 214 -10.04 15.24 9.02
C ALA A 214 -11.20 14.92 8.08
N SER A 215 -11.35 13.64 7.73
CA SER A 215 -12.49 12.84 8.23
C SER A 215 -12.33 11.36 7.88
N THR A 216 -11.33 10.70 8.46
CA THR A 216 -11.37 9.24 8.61
C THR A 216 -12.33 8.93 9.77
N ASN A 217 -13.56 8.54 9.46
CA ASN A 217 -14.43 7.92 10.45
C ASN A 217 -13.80 6.59 10.86
N GLY A 218 -13.00 6.64 11.92
CA GLY A 218 -12.49 5.48 12.62
C GLY A 218 -13.65 4.66 13.15
N ILE A 219 -13.93 3.54 12.48
CA ILE A 219 -14.62 2.43 13.11
C ILE A 219 -13.52 1.65 13.85
N GLU A 220 -13.12 2.17 15.01
CA GLU A 220 -12.36 1.39 15.97
C GLU A 220 -13.26 0.23 16.48
N PRO A 221 -12.74 -1.00 16.58
CA PRO A 221 -13.44 -2.06 17.27
C PRO A 221 -13.48 -1.74 18.78
N PRO A 222 -14.61 -1.96 19.49
CA PRO A 222 -14.63 -1.74 20.93
C PRO A 222 -13.74 -2.78 21.62
N THR A 223 -12.59 -2.33 22.12
CA THR A 223 -11.75 -3.05 23.08
C THR A 223 -12.60 -3.42 24.29
N ALA A 224 -12.66 -4.71 24.61
CA ALA A 224 -13.25 -5.21 25.84
C ALA A 224 -12.49 -4.63 27.04
N ARG A 225 -13.07 -3.63 27.70
CA ARG A 225 -12.56 -3.10 28.96
C ARG A 225 -13.23 -3.89 30.09
N SER A 226 -12.45 -4.74 30.73
CA SER A 226 -12.76 -5.40 31.99
C SER A 226 -13.27 -4.39 32.99
N ILE A 227 -14.46 -4.64 33.54
CA ILE A 227 -14.92 -3.99 34.77
C ILE A 227 -14.77 -5.05 35.86
N GLU A 228 -13.56 -5.14 36.41
CA GLU A 228 -13.37 -5.59 37.79
C GLU A 228 -13.42 -4.32 38.64
N THR A 229 -14.49 -4.17 39.41
CA THR A 229 -14.52 -3.30 40.59
C THR A 229 -15.38 -4.01 41.64
N GLU A 230 -14.71 -4.83 42.43
CA GLU A 230 -14.60 -4.69 43.88
C GLU A 230 -15.81 -4.02 44.59
N SER A 231 -16.60 -4.83 45.29
CA SER A 231 -17.45 -4.38 46.39
C SER A 231 -17.66 -5.52 47.39
N ALA A 232 -16.86 -5.50 48.44
CA ALA A 232 -17.16 -6.06 49.75
C ALA A 232 -16.85 -4.99 50.80
N PRO A 233 -17.74 -4.79 51.78
CA PRO A 233 -17.27 -4.64 53.15
C PRO A 233 -18.05 -5.63 54.05
N GLU A 234 -17.35 -6.53 54.73
CA GLU A 234 -16.71 -6.31 56.04
C GLU A 234 -17.77 -6.23 57.15
N GLN A 235 -17.97 -7.38 57.78
CA GLN A 235 -18.70 -7.54 59.03
C GLN A 235 -17.86 -6.93 60.16
N GLN A 236 -18.44 -5.99 60.90
CA GLN A 236 -17.90 -5.58 62.19
C GLN A 236 -19.02 -5.55 63.23
N GLU A 237 -19.13 -6.70 63.90
CA GLU A 237 -19.29 -6.88 65.34
C GLU A 237 -19.38 -5.58 66.17
N LYS A 238 -20.58 -5.32 66.71
CA LYS A 238 -20.75 -4.49 67.91
C LYS A 238 -21.32 -5.36 69.02
N ALA A 239 -20.42 -5.85 69.87
CA ALA A 239 -20.70 -5.99 71.28
C ALA A 239 -20.70 -4.58 71.92
N ASP A 240 -21.70 -4.32 72.75
CA ASP A 240 -21.62 -3.77 74.12
C ASP A 240 -22.82 -2.85 74.42
N GLY A 241 -23.58 -3.20 75.46
CA GLY A 241 -24.81 -2.53 75.91
C GLY A 241 -25.89 -3.48 76.40
#